data_AF-A0A527VUB5-F1
#
_entry.id   AF-A0A527VUB5-F1
#
_cell.length_a   1.000
_cell.length_b   1.000
_cell.length_c   1.000
_cell.angle_alpha   90.00
_cell.angle_beta   90.00
_cell.angle_gamma   90.00
#
_symmetry.space_group_name_H-M   'P 1'
#
loop_
_entity.id
_entity.type
_entity.pdbx_description
1 polymer ?
#
loop_
_entity_poly.entity_id
_entity_poly.type
_entity_poly.pdbx_seq_one_letter_code
_entity_poly.pdbx_strand_id
1 'polypeptide(L)'
;DIAPDGRIYFTDSTKRYDAHDWALDSIENRATGRLLVYDPKDGSTKTLLDGYRYTNGVCMAHDGKSLFFAESWACRVHRYWLEGPKAGTAECVIRDMPGYPDNINRASDGNYWMAWLGMRTPSFDLSLRHPDMRKRMTRRLPQDEWLFPNINTGGVVKFNEKGGIVETLGDLSGNAHPMVTSMREHKGYLFVGGILNNR
;
A
#
# COMPACT_ATOMS: atom_id res chain seq x y z
N ASP A 1 3.25 -4.83 11.38
CA ASP A 1 2.29 -5.36 12.36
C ASP A 1 2.92 -6.50 13.15
N ILE A 2 2.37 -6.84 14.32
CA ILE A 2 2.96 -7.80 15.26
C ILE A 2 2.05 -9.04 15.33
N ALA A 3 2.63 -10.23 15.13
CA ALA A 3 1.93 -11.49 15.26
C ALA A 3 1.78 -11.93 16.74
N PRO A 4 0.85 -12.84 17.06
CA PRO A 4 0.63 -13.31 18.44
C PRO A 4 1.87 -13.92 19.12
N ASP A 5 2.81 -14.44 18.34
CA ASP A 5 4.06 -15.03 18.83
C ASP A 5 5.21 -14.01 19.06
N GLY A 6 4.94 -12.72 18.81
CA GLY A 6 5.87 -11.61 18.99
C GLY A 6 6.70 -11.27 17.76
N ARG A 7 6.61 -12.04 16.66
CA ARG A 7 7.30 -11.69 15.41
C ARG A 7 6.72 -10.43 14.78
N ILE A 8 7.58 -9.60 14.21
CA ILE A 8 7.23 -8.31 13.63
C ILE A 8 7.29 -8.41 12.11
N TYR A 9 6.16 -8.20 11.45
CA TYR A 9 6.04 -8.22 10.00
C TYR A 9 6.00 -6.78 9.48
N PHE A 10 6.80 -6.48 8.48
CA PHE A 10 6.90 -5.15 7.91
C PHE A 10 7.29 -5.22 6.45
N THR A 11 7.07 -4.13 5.75
CA THR A 11 7.38 -3.98 4.33
C THR A 11 8.56 -3.05 4.15
N ASP A 12 9.32 -3.32 3.10
CA ASP A 12 10.32 -2.41 2.56
C ASP A 12 9.83 -2.03 1.16
N SER A 13 9.40 -0.78 1.01
CA SER A 13 8.66 -0.34 -0.17
C SER A 13 9.46 -0.51 -1.45
N THR A 14 10.76 -0.19 -1.40
CA THR A 14 11.65 -0.29 -2.56
C THR A 14 13.09 -0.37 -2.07
N LYS A 15 13.90 -1.21 -2.72
CA LYS A 15 15.34 -1.32 -2.43
C LYS A 15 16.17 -0.23 -3.11
N ARG A 16 15.53 0.69 -3.85
CA ARG A 16 16.21 1.58 -4.79
C ARG A 16 16.23 3.05 -4.36
N TYR A 17 15.29 3.44 -3.51
CA TYR A 17 15.00 4.83 -3.22
C TYR A 17 14.60 5.00 -1.75
N ASP A 18 14.82 6.19 -1.21
CA ASP A 18 14.24 6.59 0.06
C ASP A 18 12.77 6.99 -0.11
N ALA A 19 12.02 7.04 0.99
CA ALA A 19 10.59 7.35 0.95
C ALA A 19 10.25 8.72 0.34
N HIS A 20 11.18 9.69 0.40
CA HIS A 20 10.99 11.01 -0.22
C HIS A 20 10.99 10.94 -1.76
N ASP A 21 11.68 9.95 -2.34
CA ASP A 21 11.82 9.74 -3.78
C ASP A 21 10.70 8.85 -4.36
N TRP A 22 9.57 8.73 -3.66
CA TRP A 22 8.42 7.91 -4.09
C TRP A 22 7.96 8.21 -5.52
N ALA A 23 8.08 9.47 -5.96
CA ALA A 23 7.69 9.89 -7.31
C ALA A 23 8.56 9.20 -8.37
N LEU A 24 9.88 9.08 -8.13
CA LEU A 24 10.80 8.36 -9.01
C LEU A 24 10.47 6.87 -9.05
N ASP A 25 10.19 6.26 -7.89
CA ASP A 25 9.80 4.85 -7.83
C ASP A 25 8.51 4.59 -8.61
N SER A 26 7.51 5.48 -8.47
CA SER A 26 6.23 5.36 -9.19
C SER A 26 6.41 5.39 -10.71
N ILE A 27 7.34 6.21 -11.21
CA ILE A 27 7.60 6.35 -12.65
C ILE A 27 8.46 5.19 -13.14
N GLU A 28 9.46 4.77 -12.37
CA GLU A 28 10.26 3.60 -12.70
C GLU A 28 9.40 2.33 -12.70
N ASN A 29 8.47 2.25 -11.75
CA ASN A 29 7.47 1.20 -11.55
C ASN A 29 8.05 -0.22 -11.54
N ARG A 30 9.23 -0.38 -10.94
CA ARG A 30 9.93 -1.66 -10.82
C ARG A 30 9.49 -2.41 -9.57
N ALA A 31 9.29 -3.70 -9.75
CA ALA A 31 8.95 -4.63 -8.69
C ALA A 31 10.17 -4.91 -7.79
N THR A 32 10.39 -4.06 -6.78
CA THR A 32 11.53 -4.18 -5.85
C THR A 32 11.15 -4.12 -4.37
N GLY A 33 9.86 -3.99 -4.07
CA GLY A 33 9.32 -4.04 -2.71
C GLY A 33 9.29 -5.46 -2.16
N ARG A 34 9.41 -5.54 -0.83
CA ARG A 34 9.52 -6.79 -0.07
C ARG A 34 8.59 -6.83 1.13
N LEU A 35 8.25 -8.05 1.54
CA LEU A 35 7.69 -8.36 2.85
C LEU A 35 8.78 -9.03 3.69
N LEU A 36 8.96 -8.55 4.91
CA LEU A 36 9.97 -9.03 5.85
C LEU A 36 9.35 -9.42 7.18
N VAL A 37 10.06 -10.29 7.90
CA VAL A 37 9.78 -10.61 9.29
C VAL A 37 11.05 -10.43 10.12
N TYR A 38 10.89 -9.81 11.27
CA TYR A 38 11.89 -9.69 12.32
C TYR A 38 11.47 -10.53 13.53
N ASP A 39 12.40 -11.31 14.08
CA ASP A 39 12.20 -12.05 15.32
C ASP A 39 12.98 -11.38 16.46
N PRO A 40 12.29 -10.72 17.42
CA PRO A 40 12.96 -10.08 18.55
C PRO A 40 13.71 -11.06 19.47
N LYS A 41 13.43 -12.37 19.42
CA LYS A 41 14.07 -13.35 20.32
C LYS A 41 15.52 -13.61 19.95
N ASP A 42 15.83 -13.63 18.65
CA ASP A 42 17.18 -13.90 18.13
C ASP A 42 17.77 -12.73 17.33
N GLY A 43 16.99 -11.67 17.12
CA GLY A 43 17.40 -10.48 16.38
C GLY A 43 17.48 -10.68 14.86
N SER A 44 16.98 -11.81 14.33
CA SER A 44 17.07 -12.11 12.90
C SER A 44 16.00 -11.38 12.08
N THR A 45 16.36 -11.00 10.85
CA THR A 45 15.42 -10.48 9.85
C THR A 45 15.46 -11.35 8.61
N LYS A 46 14.30 -11.76 8.09
CA LYS A 46 14.17 -12.59 6.89
C LYS A 46 13.24 -11.93 5.88
N THR A 47 13.60 -12.04 4.59
CA THR A 47 12.68 -11.69 3.50
C THR A 47 11.74 -12.87 3.27
N LEU A 48 10.44 -12.60 3.29
CA LEU A 48 9.40 -13.60 3.03
C LEU A 48 8.93 -13.56 1.57
N LEU A 49 8.85 -12.36 1.00
CA LEU A 49 8.49 -12.13 -0.39
C LEU A 49 9.31 -10.97 -0.97
N ASP A 50 9.54 -11.02 -2.28
CA ASP A 50 10.22 -10.00 -3.07
C ASP A 50 9.53 -9.90 -4.44
N GLY A 51 9.78 -8.81 -5.16
CA GLY A 51 9.26 -8.62 -6.51
C GLY A 51 7.86 -8.00 -6.57
N TYR A 52 7.54 -7.09 -5.65
CA TYR A 52 6.27 -6.34 -5.64
C TYR A 52 6.52 -4.86 -5.92
N ARG A 53 5.55 -4.17 -6.54
CA ARG A 53 5.65 -2.75 -6.88
C ARG A 53 5.21 -1.89 -5.69
N TYR A 54 6.18 -1.43 -4.92
CA TYR A 54 5.99 -0.54 -3.77
C TYR A 54 5.08 -1.14 -2.70
N THR A 55 5.64 -2.08 -1.94
CA THR A 55 4.94 -2.67 -0.79
C THR A 55 4.73 -1.60 0.27
N ASN A 56 3.53 -1.56 0.86
CA ASN A 56 3.16 -0.51 1.79
C ASN A 56 2.49 -1.11 3.02
N GLY A 57 1.22 -0.80 3.31
CA GLY A 57 0.53 -1.25 4.51
C GLY A 57 0.67 -2.75 4.75
N VAL A 58 0.85 -3.15 6.01
CA VAL A 58 0.85 -4.54 6.46
C VAL A 58 -0.09 -4.70 7.65
N CYS A 59 -0.93 -5.72 7.64
CA CYS A 59 -1.89 -5.97 8.71
C CYS A 59 -2.07 -7.47 8.94
N MET A 60 -1.83 -7.93 10.17
CA MET A 60 -2.19 -9.29 10.55
C MET A 60 -3.70 -9.51 10.38
N ALA A 61 -4.07 -10.62 9.75
CA ALA A 61 -5.47 -11.03 9.70
C ALA A 61 -5.95 -11.35 11.13
N HIS A 62 -7.26 -11.23 11.35
CA HIS A 62 -7.88 -11.48 12.66
C HIS A 62 -7.60 -12.89 13.21
N ASP A 63 -7.38 -13.88 12.33
CA ASP A 63 -7.06 -15.26 12.71
C ASP A 63 -5.61 -15.49 13.15
N GLY A 64 -4.71 -14.52 12.93
CA GLY A 64 -3.28 -14.64 13.22
C GLY A 64 -2.51 -15.61 12.32
N LYS A 65 -3.16 -16.23 11.33
CA LYS A 65 -2.57 -17.27 10.44
C LYS A 65 -2.13 -16.74 9.09
N SER A 66 -2.42 -15.47 8.84
CA SER A 66 -2.09 -14.77 7.62
C SER A 66 -2.01 -13.28 7.87
N LEU A 67 -1.56 -12.54 6.87
CA LEU A 67 -1.52 -11.09 6.88
C LEU A 67 -1.89 -10.53 5.52
N PHE A 68 -2.37 -9.30 5.50
CA PHE A 68 -2.56 -8.52 4.28
C PHE A 68 -1.39 -7.57 4.08
N PHE A 69 -1.02 -7.33 2.82
CA PHE A 69 -0.14 -6.23 2.46
C PHE A 69 -0.57 -5.53 1.17
N ALA A 70 -0.31 -4.22 1.09
CA ALA A 70 -0.60 -3.40 -0.08
C ALA A 70 0.57 -3.42 -1.09
N GLU A 71 0.26 -3.46 -2.38
CA GLU A 71 1.17 -3.21 -3.50
C GLU A 71 0.69 -1.95 -4.23
N SER A 72 1.23 -0.80 -3.82
CA SER A 72 0.67 0.52 -4.11
C SER A 72 0.59 0.81 -5.60
N TRP A 73 1.70 0.66 -6.33
CA TRP A 73 1.75 0.99 -7.76
C TRP A 73 1.14 -0.08 -8.65
N ALA A 74 0.84 -1.26 -8.12
CA ALA A 74 0.01 -2.25 -8.83
C ALA A 74 -1.48 -2.11 -8.52
N CYS A 75 -1.86 -1.21 -7.59
CA CYS A 75 -3.23 -1.00 -7.14
C CYS A 75 -3.88 -2.27 -6.59
N ARG A 76 -3.12 -3.02 -5.79
CA ARG A 76 -3.47 -4.36 -5.30
C ARG A 76 -3.32 -4.51 -3.79
N VAL A 77 -4.12 -5.41 -3.24
CA VAL A 77 -3.92 -5.97 -1.90
C VAL A 77 -3.74 -7.47 -2.01
N HIS A 78 -2.78 -7.98 -1.27
CA HIS A 78 -2.42 -9.38 -1.22
C HIS A 78 -2.61 -9.93 0.19
N ARG A 79 -2.97 -11.21 0.29
CA ARG A 79 -2.96 -11.98 1.53
C ARG A 79 -1.79 -12.96 1.49
N TYR A 80 -0.90 -12.89 2.47
CA TYR A 80 0.19 -13.84 2.67
C TYR A 80 -0.14 -14.81 3.79
N TRP A 81 0.02 -16.11 3.52
CA TRP A 81 -0.30 -17.18 4.45
C TRP A 81 0.92 -17.55 5.30
N LEU A 82 0.78 -17.47 6.63
CA LEU A 82 1.81 -17.88 7.57
C LEU A 82 1.69 -19.37 7.91
N GLU A 83 0.46 -19.89 7.93
CA GLU A 83 0.15 -21.27 8.30
C GLU A 83 -0.78 -21.94 7.28
N GLY A 84 -0.92 -23.26 7.43
CA GLY A 84 -1.83 -24.08 6.63
C GLY A 84 -1.28 -24.49 5.26
N PRO A 85 -2.11 -25.08 4.39
CA PRO A 85 -1.66 -25.65 3.11
C PRO A 85 -1.08 -24.63 2.12
N LYS A 86 -1.40 -23.35 2.29
CA LYS A 86 -0.90 -22.25 1.46
C LYS A 86 0.30 -21.52 2.11
N ALA A 87 0.81 -21.98 3.25
CA ALA A 87 1.88 -21.29 3.99
C ALA A 87 3.07 -20.95 3.08
N GLY A 88 3.59 -19.72 3.22
CA GLY A 88 4.67 -19.22 2.38
C GLY A 88 4.24 -18.65 1.03
N THR A 89 2.93 -18.64 0.72
CA THR A 89 2.41 -18.07 -0.54
C THR A 89 1.58 -16.81 -0.29
N ALA A 90 1.53 -15.94 -1.31
CA ALA A 90 0.62 -14.81 -1.34
C ALA A 90 -0.41 -14.95 -2.46
N GLU A 91 -1.63 -14.52 -2.20
CA GLU A 91 -2.70 -14.39 -3.19
C GLU A 91 -3.26 -12.97 -3.24
N CYS A 92 -3.52 -12.49 -4.45
CA CYS A 92 -4.12 -11.18 -4.65
C CYS A 92 -5.62 -11.24 -4.35
N VAL A 93 -6.05 -10.52 -3.31
CA VAL A 93 -7.44 -10.48 -2.82
C VAL A 93 -8.20 -9.26 -3.32
N ILE A 94 -7.49 -8.17 -3.64
CA ILE A 94 -8.05 -6.98 -4.31
C ILE A 94 -7.15 -6.68 -5.50
N ARG A 95 -7.70 -6.76 -6.72
CA ARG A 95 -6.89 -6.73 -7.97
C ARG A 95 -6.76 -5.36 -8.62
N ASP A 96 -7.82 -4.56 -8.55
CA ASP A 96 -7.98 -3.36 -9.37
C ASP A 96 -8.57 -2.22 -8.53
N MET A 97 -7.83 -1.79 -7.51
CA MET A 97 -8.25 -0.59 -6.77
C MET A 97 -8.25 0.63 -7.71
N PRO A 98 -9.26 1.52 -7.59
CA PRO A 98 -9.27 2.78 -8.33
C PRO A 98 -8.24 3.77 -7.80
N GLY A 99 -7.75 3.58 -6.56
CA GLY A 99 -6.67 4.34 -5.95
C GLY A 99 -5.48 3.50 -5.52
N TYR A 100 -4.41 4.17 -5.09
CA TYR A 100 -3.17 3.51 -4.66
C TYR A 100 -3.30 3.08 -3.19
N PRO A 101 -3.37 1.78 -2.89
CA PRO A 101 -3.55 1.30 -1.51
C PRO A 101 -2.32 1.59 -0.66
N ASP A 102 -2.54 2.03 0.57
CA ASP A 102 -1.51 2.43 1.52
C ASP A 102 -1.69 1.61 2.83
N ASN A 103 -1.49 2.20 4.00
CA ASN A 103 -1.60 1.49 5.28
C ASN A 103 -2.92 0.74 5.45
N ILE A 104 -2.84 -0.42 6.11
CA ILE A 104 -3.96 -1.32 6.40
C ILE A 104 -4.02 -1.53 7.92
N ASN A 105 -5.21 -1.45 8.52
CA ASN A 105 -5.45 -1.73 9.93
C ASN A 105 -6.71 -2.56 10.14
N ARG A 106 -6.74 -3.39 11.18
CA ARG A 106 -7.96 -4.09 11.62
C ARG A 106 -9.02 -3.06 12.00
N ALA A 107 -10.25 -3.28 11.54
CA ALA A 107 -11.44 -2.60 12.04
C ALA A 107 -12.00 -3.36 13.26
N SER A 108 -12.80 -2.68 14.09
CA SER A 108 -13.38 -3.30 15.30
C SER A 108 -14.49 -4.33 15.00
N ASP A 109 -15.04 -4.30 13.79
CA ASP A 109 -16.18 -5.11 13.34
C ASP A 109 -15.77 -6.40 12.59
N GLY A 110 -14.50 -6.79 12.67
CA GLY A 110 -13.96 -7.98 11.99
C GLY A 110 -13.55 -7.72 10.53
N ASN A 111 -13.69 -6.50 10.02
CA ASN A 111 -13.16 -6.10 8.71
C ASN A 111 -11.78 -5.43 8.86
N TYR A 112 -11.32 -4.78 7.78
CA TYR A 112 -10.05 -4.07 7.68
C TYR A 112 -10.25 -2.70 7.03
N TRP A 113 -9.65 -1.68 7.63
CA TRP A 113 -9.49 -0.37 7.01
C TRP A 113 -8.24 -0.34 6.14
N MET A 114 -8.29 0.35 5.02
CA MET A 114 -7.16 0.62 4.14
C MET A 114 -7.23 2.04 3.61
N ALA A 115 -6.09 2.73 3.60
CA ALA A 115 -5.98 4.07 3.06
C ALA A 115 -5.78 3.95 1.56
N TRP A 116 -6.22 4.97 0.82
CA TRP A 116 -5.71 5.20 -0.51
C TRP A 116 -5.13 6.61 -0.60
N LEU A 117 -3.90 6.68 -1.09
CA LEU A 117 -3.10 7.91 -1.23
C LEU A 117 -3.70 8.87 -2.26
N GLY A 118 -4.31 8.31 -3.30
CA GLY A 118 -4.67 9.02 -4.50
C GLY A 118 -5.37 8.11 -5.50
N MET A 119 -5.72 8.65 -6.65
CA MET A 119 -6.52 7.97 -7.67
C MET A 119 -5.71 7.70 -8.94
N ARG A 120 -6.00 6.59 -9.60
CA ARG A 120 -5.44 6.29 -10.92
C ARG A 120 -5.95 7.29 -11.95
N THR A 121 -5.10 7.62 -12.91
CA THR A 121 -5.48 8.46 -14.04
C THR A 121 -5.22 7.71 -15.35
N PRO A 122 -6.10 7.83 -16.37
CA PRO A 122 -5.87 7.19 -17.66
C PRO A 122 -4.54 7.57 -18.31
N SER A 123 -4.09 8.82 -18.14
CA SER A 123 -2.82 9.31 -18.67
C SER A 123 -1.61 8.63 -18.01
N PHE A 124 -1.61 8.50 -16.68
CA PHE A 124 -0.53 7.82 -15.98
C PHE A 124 -0.54 6.31 -16.27
N ASP A 125 -1.71 5.67 -16.25
CA ASP A 125 -1.85 4.25 -16.60
C ASP A 125 -1.36 3.94 -18.03
N LEU A 126 -1.64 4.83 -18.99
CA LEU A 126 -1.10 4.72 -20.34
C LEU A 126 0.42 4.87 -20.33
N SER A 127 0.95 5.84 -19.60
CA SER A 127 2.40 6.07 -19.47
C SER A 127 3.13 4.81 -18.99
N LEU A 128 2.51 4.04 -18.08
CA LEU A 128 3.09 2.81 -17.51
C LEU A 128 3.31 1.71 -18.56
N ARG A 129 2.57 1.74 -19.68
CA ARG A 129 2.75 0.82 -20.82
C ARG A 129 3.95 1.18 -21.70
N HIS A 130 4.55 2.35 -21.53
CA HIS A 130 5.64 2.87 -22.37
C HIS A 130 6.91 3.21 -21.55
N PRO A 131 7.73 2.22 -21.16
CA PRO A 131 8.90 2.43 -20.31
C PRO A 131 9.93 3.39 -20.91
N ASP A 132 10.16 3.36 -22.23
CA ASP A 132 11.10 4.26 -22.90
C ASP A 132 10.64 5.72 -22.86
N MET A 133 9.33 5.95 -22.94
CA MET A 133 8.75 7.29 -22.80
C MET A 133 9.00 7.83 -21.39
N ARG A 134 8.72 7.03 -20.34
CA ARG A 134 8.96 7.43 -18.95
C ARG A 134 10.45 7.68 -18.67
N LYS A 135 11.32 6.81 -19.19
CA LYS A 135 12.79 6.99 -19.09
C LYS A 135 13.28 8.26 -19.79
N ARG A 136 12.70 8.61 -20.95
CA ARG A 136 13.03 9.85 -21.64
C ARG A 136 12.52 11.07 -20.86
N MET A 137 11.29 11.01 -20.36
CA MET A 137 10.66 12.05 -19.54
C MET A 137 11.56 12.41 -18.34
N THR A 138 11.93 11.42 -17.53
CA THR A 138 12.76 11.65 -16.32
C THR A 138 14.17 12.15 -16.60
N ARG A 139 14.69 11.98 -17.83
CA ARG A 139 16.03 12.44 -18.23
C ARG A 139 16.05 13.79 -18.93
N ARG A 140 14.91 14.25 -19.46
CA ARG A 140 14.85 15.38 -20.40
C ARG A 140 13.93 16.49 -19.91
N LEU A 141 13.03 16.22 -18.99
CA LEU A 141 12.08 17.20 -18.46
C LEU A 141 12.33 17.42 -16.96
N PRO A 142 12.09 18.64 -16.45
CA PRO A 142 12.06 18.90 -15.02
C PRO A 142 10.89 18.14 -14.36
N GLN A 143 10.96 17.93 -13.04
CA GLN A 143 10.07 17.02 -12.30
C GLN A 143 8.61 17.48 -12.29
N ASP A 144 8.36 18.78 -12.33
CA ASP A 144 7.04 19.41 -12.42
C ASP A 144 6.31 19.12 -13.75
N GLU A 145 7.06 18.73 -14.79
CA GLU A 145 6.53 18.38 -16.12
C GLU A 145 6.37 16.86 -16.32
N TRP A 146 6.53 16.06 -15.27
CA TRP A 146 6.37 14.62 -15.35
C TRP A 146 4.89 14.22 -15.37
N LEU A 147 4.58 13.09 -16.01
CA LEU A 147 3.36 12.36 -15.71
C LEU A 147 3.57 11.61 -14.38
N PHE A 148 2.84 12.01 -13.35
CA PHE A 148 2.93 11.44 -12.00
C PHE A 148 1.56 10.92 -11.50
N PRO A 149 1.56 10.02 -10.50
CA PRO A 149 0.33 9.57 -9.84
C PRO A 149 -0.50 10.75 -9.30
N ASN A 150 -1.83 10.73 -9.47
CA ASN A 150 -2.69 11.74 -8.85
C ASN A 150 -2.83 11.46 -7.34
N ILE A 151 -2.23 12.31 -6.52
CA ILE A 151 -2.16 12.23 -5.06
C ILE A 151 -2.99 13.33 -4.36
N ASN A 152 -3.99 13.89 -5.05
CA ASN A 152 -4.86 14.95 -4.52
C ASN A 152 -6.27 14.46 -4.18
N THR A 153 -6.46 13.14 -4.05
CA THR A 153 -7.78 12.53 -3.88
C THR A 153 -7.66 11.29 -2.99
N GLY A 154 -7.43 11.53 -1.71
CA GLY A 154 -7.22 10.48 -0.70
C GLY A 154 -8.50 10.06 0.02
N GLY A 155 -8.42 8.95 0.73
CA GLY A 155 -9.48 8.47 1.60
C GLY A 155 -9.17 7.12 2.24
N VAL A 156 -10.21 6.49 2.78
CA VAL A 156 -10.15 5.18 3.44
C VAL A 156 -11.30 4.30 2.98
N VAL A 157 -11.01 3.06 2.62
CA VAL A 157 -12.01 2.02 2.39
C VAL A 157 -12.00 1.03 3.55
N LYS A 158 -13.15 0.41 3.80
CA LYS A 158 -13.24 -0.81 4.59
C LYS A 158 -13.44 -1.99 3.66
N PHE A 159 -12.68 -3.06 3.86
CA PHE A 159 -12.81 -4.32 3.11
C PHE A 159 -12.92 -5.51 4.06
N ASN A 160 -13.67 -6.53 3.64
CA ASN A 160 -13.84 -7.77 4.40
C ASN A 160 -12.70 -8.76 4.14
N GLU A 161 -12.69 -9.86 4.89
CA GLU A 161 -11.69 -10.93 4.81
C GLU A 161 -11.43 -11.49 3.38
N LYS A 162 -12.42 -11.40 2.48
CA LYS A 162 -12.34 -11.88 1.10
C LYS A 162 -11.91 -10.80 0.10
N GLY A 163 -11.59 -9.59 0.56
CA GLY A 163 -11.24 -8.45 -0.30
C GLY A 163 -12.45 -7.68 -0.85
N GLY A 164 -13.67 -7.97 -0.38
CA GLY A 164 -14.86 -7.21 -0.78
C GLY A 164 -14.92 -5.86 -0.08
N ILE A 165 -15.01 -4.76 -0.84
CA ILE A 165 -15.19 -3.42 -0.29
C ILE A 165 -16.60 -3.30 0.30
N VAL A 166 -16.70 -2.84 1.54
CA VAL A 166 -17.98 -2.70 2.28
C VAL A 166 -18.29 -1.26 2.68
N GLU A 167 -17.28 -0.40 2.72
CA GLU A 167 -17.44 1.01 3.09
C GLU A 167 -16.37 1.86 2.39
N THR A 168 -16.66 3.13 2.15
CA THR A 168 -15.73 4.07 1.52
C THR A 168 -15.98 5.46 2.08
N LEU A 169 -14.94 6.09 2.62
CA LEU A 169 -14.95 7.44 3.13
C LEU A 169 -13.80 8.19 2.45
N GLY A 170 -14.10 9.20 1.65
CA GLY A 170 -13.06 9.98 0.97
C GLY A 170 -13.61 11.27 0.43
N ASP A 171 -12.72 12.25 0.28
CA ASP A 171 -13.06 13.52 -0.35
C ASP A 171 -12.60 13.51 -1.81
N LEU A 172 -13.54 13.21 -2.70
CA LEU A 172 -13.28 13.24 -4.14
C LEU A 172 -13.08 14.67 -4.68
N SER A 173 -13.46 15.70 -3.92
CA SER A 173 -13.20 17.09 -4.28
C SER A 173 -11.78 17.55 -3.94
N GLY A 174 -11.06 16.81 -3.08
CA GLY A 174 -9.69 17.10 -2.68
C GLY A 174 -9.54 18.33 -1.76
N ASN A 175 -10.63 18.82 -1.19
CA ASN A 175 -10.66 19.99 -0.30
C ASN A 175 -10.20 19.65 1.12
N ALA A 176 -10.51 18.44 1.61
CA ALA A 176 -10.18 17.95 2.93
C ALA A 176 -9.36 16.65 2.81
N HIS A 177 -8.08 16.74 3.19
CA HIS A 177 -7.13 15.60 3.23
C HIS A 177 -6.80 14.99 1.86
N PRO A 178 -6.08 15.72 0.99
CA PRO A 178 -5.74 15.25 -0.35
C PRO A 178 -4.86 13.98 -0.36
N MET A 179 -4.11 13.72 0.71
CA MET A 179 -3.06 12.69 0.77
C MET A 179 -3.19 11.78 2.00
N VAL A 180 -4.30 11.06 2.11
CA VAL A 180 -4.51 10.09 3.21
C VAL A 180 -3.64 8.86 3.01
N THR A 181 -2.73 8.60 3.95
CA THR A 181 -1.83 7.43 3.91
C THR A 181 -2.07 6.48 5.07
N SER A 182 -2.82 6.90 6.10
CA SER A 182 -3.04 6.08 7.28
C SER A 182 -4.37 6.37 7.94
N MET A 183 -4.86 5.37 8.66
CA MET A 183 -6.00 5.50 9.53
C MET A 183 -5.86 4.56 10.70
N ARG A 184 -6.54 4.87 11.80
CA ARG A 184 -6.68 3.92 12.90
C ARG A 184 -8.00 4.13 13.58
N GLU A 185 -8.76 3.05 13.69
CA GLU A 185 -9.97 3.04 14.48
C GLU A 185 -9.60 2.89 15.97
N HIS A 186 -10.19 3.72 16.82
CA HIS A 186 -10.05 3.59 18.27
C HIS A 186 -11.27 4.19 18.99
N LYS A 187 -11.92 3.37 19.83
CA LYS A 187 -13.05 3.77 20.69
C LYS A 187 -14.19 4.49 19.93
N GLY A 188 -14.57 3.96 18.76
CA GLY A 188 -15.65 4.51 17.94
C GLY A 188 -15.26 5.71 17.07
N TYR A 189 -14.00 6.14 17.10
CA TYR A 189 -13.47 7.19 16.24
C TYR A 189 -12.52 6.60 15.20
N LEU A 190 -12.53 7.17 14.00
CA LEU A 190 -11.56 6.88 12.96
C LEU A 190 -10.59 8.05 12.83
N PHE A 191 -9.35 7.84 13.27
CA PHE A 191 -8.29 8.83 13.14
C PHE A 191 -7.67 8.70 11.77
N VAL A 192 -7.58 9.79 11.02
CA VAL A 192 -7.05 9.82 9.65
C VAL A 192 -5.74 10.60 9.63
N GLY A 193 -4.71 10.03 9.01
CA GLY A 193 -3.38 10.60 8.91
C GLY A 193 -2.88 10.62 7.47
N GLY A 194 -1.97 11.55 7.17
CA GLY A 194 -1.43 11.76 5.84
C GLY A 194 -0.21 12.66 5.86
N ILE A 195 0.56 12.62 4.77
CA ILE A 195 1.86 13.30 4.69
C ILE A 195 1.68 14.79 4.37
N LEU A 196 0.68 15.15 3.54
CA LEU A 196 0.38 16.53 3.12
C LEU A 196 -1.12 16.83 3.27
N ASN A 197 -1.63 16.72 4.50
CA ASN A 197 -3.07 16.87 4.78
C ASN A 197 -3.55 18.30 5.09
N ASN A 198 -2.64 19.26 5.26
CA ASN A 198 -2.93 20.65 5.62
C ASN A 198 -2.53 21.59 4.47
N ARG A 199 -3.25 21.52 3.35
CA ARG A 199 -3.12 22.52 2.28
C ARG A 199 -4.16 23.61 2.42
#